data_AF-A0A094CQL7-F1
#
_entry.id   AF-A0A094CQL7-F1
#
_cell.length_a   1.000
_cell.length_b   1.000
_cell.length_c   1.000
_cell.angle_alpha   90.00
_cell.angle_beta   90.00
_cell.angle_gamma   90.00
#
_symmetry.space_group_name_H-M   'P 1'
#
loop_
_entity.id
_entity.type
_entity.pdbx_description
1 polymer ?
#
loop_
_entity_poly.entity_id
_entity_poly.type
_entity_poly.pdbx_seq_one_letter_code
_entity_poly.pdbx_strand_id
1 'polypeptide(L)'
;MNWDSICFNASAFIAGLFLLEFGADRFIDHTAIVATRLGVSQTLIALLTAGAEWEELAVVVASILQKRSSLAIGNVVGSSISNILGAFSLGLLFYPGRVVFDRSAKLYAAILFLITTVFTLVALTTGLGRVVGALFIAAFAVYLVSIGYGIYKGVLDAPERLDSDSDSDSDSDDEGVTNGNDSEAQRLPAETSPLLPNGANGARSVHKHTLLYHSIQLILGFIALSLSGYVLSHTAASLADEFNLSNTVLGVTVLSFATTLPEKFVAVIGGARGHGGIVAASTAGSNIFLLTLCLGVTLVAGDQAELAESVVPFEVLVTWATSGLFCALVFWGAERWVGGVLLGLYVVFIVLEFTVYRR
;
A
#
# COMPACT_ATOMS: atom_id res chain seq x y z
N MET A 1 -27.83 14.45 -16.96
CA MET A 1 -27.32 13.67 -15.84
C MET A 1 -28.42 12.81 -15.29
N ASN A 2 -28.25 11.49 -15.31
CA ASN A 2 -29.18 10.56 -14.72
C ASN A 2 -28.83 10.40 -13.23
N TRP A 3 -29.52 11.15 -12.38
CA TRP A 3 -29.23 11.18 -10.94
C TRP A 3 -29.32 9.81 -10.28
N ASP A 4 -30.21 8.93 -10.74
CA ASP A 4 -30.33 7.57 -10.21
C ASP A 4 -29.08 6.74 -10.52
N SER A 5 -28.55 6.86 -11.74
CA SER A 5 -27.31 6.20 -12.14
C SER A 5 -26.09 6.74 -11.38
N ILE A 6 -26.01 8.06 -11.17
CA ILE A 6 -24.94 8.68 -10.38
C ILE A 6 -24.98 8.16 -8.93
N CYS A 7 -26.15 8.22 -8.29
CA CYS A 7 -26.32 7.78 -6.91
C CYS A 7 -26.00 6.30 -6.74
N PHE A 8 -26.45 5.45 -7.67
CA PHE A 8 -26.14 4.02 -7.66
C PHE A 8 -24.64 3.77 -7.80
N ASN A 9 -24.00 4.34 -8.81
CA ASN A 9 -22.56 4.14 -9.05
C ASN A 9 -21.71 4.71 -7.92
N ALA A 10 -22.06 5.88 -7.37
CA ALA A 10 -21.35 6.45 -6.22
C ALA A 10 -21.51 5.60 -4.96
N SER A 11 -22.71 5.08 -4.69
CA SER A 11 -22.95 4.19 -3.54
C SER A 11 -22.23 2.86 -3.70
N ALA A 12 -22.25 2.28 -4.90
CA ALA A 12 -21.53 1.05 -5.22
C ALA A 12 -20.00 1.24 -5.17
N PHE A 13 -19.50 2.41 -5.59
CA PHE A 13 -18.09 2.79 -5.45
C PHE A 13 -17.69 2.84 -3.97
N ILE A 14 -18.45 3.55 -3.13
CA ILE A 14 -18.18 3.65 -1.69
C ILE A 14 -18.25 2.28 -1.02
N ALA A 15 -19.28 1.48 -1.30
CA ALA A 15 -19.38 0.12 -0.77
C ALA A 15 -18.23 -0.78 -1.25
N GLY A 16 -17.77 -0.57 -2.49
CA GLY A 16 -16.60 -1.22 -3.07
C GLY A 16 -15.31 -0.90 -2.30
N LEU A 17 -15.12 0.34 -1.85
CA LEU A 17 -13.95 0.73 -1.04
C LEU A 17 -13.93 0.01 0.31
N PHE A 18 -15.05 -0.01 1.03
CA PHE A 18 -15.13 -0.73 2.30
C PHE A 18 -14.90 -2.24 2.13
N LEU A 19 -15.39 -2.82 1.02
CA LEU A 19 -15.14 -4.21 0.70
C LEU A 19 -13.69 -4.48 0.29
N LEU A 20 -13.03 -3.49 -0.35
CA LEU A 20 -11.62 -3.55 -0.73
C LEU A 20 -10.74 -3.63 0.52
N GLU A 21 -10.91 -2.68 1.43
CA GLU A 21 -10.18 -2.60 2.71
C GLU A 21 -10.41 -3.87 3.54
N PHE A 22 -11.68 -4.26 3.76
CA PHE A 22 -12.00 -5.49 4.47
C PHE A 22 -11.39 -6.75 3.81
N GLY A 23 -11.40 -6.81 2.48
CA GLY A 23 -10.84 -7.91 1.72
C GLY A 23 -9.32 -7.98 1.83
N ALA A 24 -8.65 -6.83 1.75
CA ALA A 24 -7.21 -6.71 1.87
C ALA A 24 -6.73 -7.13 3.26
N ASP A 25 -7.32 -6.58 4.33
CA ASP A 25 -6.98 -6.94 5.72
C ASP A 25 -7.05 -8.45 5.95
N ARG A 26 -8.19 -9.06 5.57
CA ARG A 26 -8.39 -10.51 5.70
C ARG A 26 -7.39 -11.29 4.87
N PHE A 27 -7.16 -10.89 3.63
CA PHE A 27 -6.21 -11.56 2.74
C PHE A 27 -4.81 -11.53 3.33
N ILE A 28 -4.37 -10.36 3.77
CA ILE A 28 -3.08 -10.06 4.35
C ILE A 28 -2.84 -10.85 5.64
N ASP A 29 -3.75 -10.77 6.61
CA ASP A 29 -3.56 -11.34 7.94
C ASP A 29 -3.54 -12.85 7.87
N HIS A 30 -4.47 -13.42 7.11
CA HIS A 30 -4.52 -14.86 6.92
C HIS A 30 -3.38 -15.37 6.04
N THR A 31 -2.86 -14.58 5.10
CA THR A 31 -1.61 -14.90 4.38
C THR A 31 -0.44 -14.99 5.34
N ALA A 32 -0.27 -14.03 6.26
CA ALA A 32 0.80 -14.05 7.26
C ALA A 32 0.71 -15.27 8.20
N ILE A 33 -0.50 -15.60 8.66
CA ILE A 33 -0.74 -16.76 9.55
C ILE A 33 -0.47 -18.08 8.82
N VAL A 34 -1.00 -18.24 7.61
CA VAL A 34 -0.79 -19.46 6.81
C VAL A 34 0.68 -19.63 6.47
N ALA A 35 1.35 -18.56 6.01
CA ALA A 35 2.78 -18.59 5.70
C ALA A 35 3.63 -18.96 6.92
N THR A 36 3.31 -18.41 8.10
CA THR A 36 3.99 -18.74 9.36
C THR A 36 3.85 -20.23 9.69
N ARG A 37 2.64 -20.80 9.55
CA ARG A 37 2.39 -22.24 9.81
C ARG A 37 3.05 -23.16 8.78
N LEU A 38 3.31 -22.67 7.58
CA LEU A 38 4.04 -23.38 6.53
C LEU A 38 5.58 -23.24 6.66
N GLY A 39 6.07 -22.55 7.69
CA GLY A 39 7.51 -22.40 7.94
C GLY A 39 8.18 -21.30 7.12
N VAL A 40 7.42 -20.38 6.52
CA VAL A 40 7.97 -19.20 5.85
C VAL A 40 8.55 -18.25 6.90
N SER A 41 9.74 -17.70 6.64
CA SER A 41 10.40 -16.78 7.58
C SER A 41 9.58 -15.50 7.81
N GLN A 42 9.59 -14.99 9.05
CA GLN A 42 8.90 -13.74 9.42
C GLN A 42 9.35 -12.55 8.58
N THR A 43 10.63 -12.50 8.21
CA THR A 43 11.19 -11.49 7.31
C THR A 43 10.50 -11.49 5.94
N LEU A 44 10.32 -12.66 5.33
CA LEU A 44 9.66 -12.75 4.02
C LEU A 44 8.18 -12.39 4.11
N ILE A 45 7.52 -12.77 5.20
CA ILE A 45 6.13 -12.39 5.47
C ILE A 45 6.04 -10.87 5.58
N ALA A 46 6.85 -10.25 6.45
CA ALA A 46 6.89 -8.81 6.63
C ALA A 46 7.18 -8.07 5.32
N LEU A 47 8.12 -8.54 4.50
CA LEU A 47 8.43 -7.93 3.21
C LEU A 47 7.27 -8.02 2.22
N LEU A 48 6.60 -9.17 2.17
CA LEU A 48 5.50 -9.39 1.25
C LEU A 48 4.23 -8.65 1.68
N THR A 49 4.03 -8.47 2.98
CA THR A 49 2.78 -7.92 3.51
C THR A 49 2.88 -6.45 3.88
N ALA A 50 4.02 -5.94 4.35
CA ALA A 50 4.17 -4.54 4.77
C ALA A 50 4.52 -3.57 3.63
N GLY A 51 5.00 -4.07 2.50
CA GLY A 51 5.41 -3.25 1.35
C GLY A 51 4.55 -3.47 0.09
N ALA A 52 3.42 -4.15 0.22
CA ALA A 52 2.55 -4.48 -0.91
C ALA A 52 1.22 -3.74 -0.79
N GLU A 53 0.84 -3.08 -1.89
CA GLU A 53 -0.39 -2.31 -2.07
C GLU A 53 -1.40 -3.24 -2.77
N TRP A 54 -1.99 -4.16 -2.01
CA TRP A 54 -2.81 -5.24 -2.56
C TRP A 54 -4.12 -4.71 -3.15
N GLU A 55 -4.64 -3.64 -2.56
CA GLU A 55 -5.79 -2.84 -2.93
C GLU A 55 -5.59 -2.27 -4.34
N GLU A 56 -4.48 -1.56 -4.57
CA GLU A 56 -4.11 -0.98 -5.84
C GLU A 56 -3.83 -2.05 -6.88
N LEU A 57 -3.13 -3.13 -6.52
CA LEU A 57 -2.89 -4.22 -7.43
C LEU A 57 -4.20 -4.89 -7.87
N ALA A 58 -5.15 -5.07 -6.96
CA ALA A 58 -6.46 -5.64 -7.27
C ALA A 58 -7.26 -4.74 -8.22
N VAL A 59 -7.27 -3.43 -7.97
CA VAL A 59 -7.91 -2.45 -8.86
C VAL A 59 -7.23 -2.43 -10.24
N VAL A 60 -5.90 -2.44 -10.30
CA VAL A 60 -5.12 -2.47 -11.56
C VAL A 60 -5.46 -3.71 -12.37
N VAL A 61 -5.42 -4.89 -11.76
CA VAL A 61 -5.75 -6.16 -12.44
C VAL A 61 -7.20 -6.12 -12.92
N ALA A 62 -8.14 -5.67 -12.08
CA ALA A 62 -9.54 -5.58 -12.45
C ALA A 62 -9.79 -4.60 -13.62
N SER A 63 -9.12 -3.44 -13.64
CA SER A 63 -9.20 -2.47 -14.73
C SER A 63 -8.67 -3.03 -16.04
N ILE A 64 -7.55 -3.76 -16.01
CA ILE A 64 -7.00 -4.43 -17.19
C ILE A 64 -7.97 -5.49 -17.71
N LEU A 65 -8.53 -6.34 -16.83
CA LEU A 65 -9.49 -7.37 -17.20
C LEU A 65 -10.79 -6.77 -17.79
N GLN A 66 -11.15 -5.56 -17.37
CA GLN A 66 -12.28 -4.81 -17.91
C GLN A 66 -11.93 -3.99 -19.17
N LYS A 67 -10.71 -4.10 -19.71
CA LYS A 67 -10.21 -3.33 -20.86
C LYS A 67 -10.26 -1.82 -20.64
N ARG A 68 -9.86 -1.39 -19.44
CA ARG A 68 -9.78 0.02 -19.01
C ARG A 68 -8.36 0.32 -18.51
N SER A 69 -7.39 0.16 -19.39
CA SER A 69 -5.97 0.33 -19.07
C SER A 69 -5.63 1.78 -18.70
N SER A 70 -6.38 2.74 -19.25
CA SER A 70 -6.35 4.17 -18.91
C SER A 70 -6.66 4.42 -17.44
N LEU A 71 -7.69 3.74 -16.91
CA LEU A 71 -8.05 3.81 -15.50
C LEU A 71 -6.96 3.21 -14.61
N ALA A 72 -6.37 2.07 -15.03
CA ALA A 72 -5.32 1.38 -14.29
C ALA A 72 -4.05 2.26 -14.15
N ILE A 73 -3.55 2.82 -15.25
CA ILE A 73 -2.37 3.70 -15.20
C ILE A 73 -2.67 4.99 -14.44
N GLY A 74 -3.87 5.55 -14.60
CA GLY A 74 -4.30 6.72 -13.86
C GLY A 74 -4.31 6.46 -12.35
N ASN A 75 -4.86 5.31 -11.92
CA ASN A 75 -4.82 4.91 -10.51
C ASN A 75 -3.38 4.80 -9.98
N VAL A 76 -2.48 4.12 -10.70
CA VAL A 76 -1.08 3.94 -10.26
C VAL A 76 -0.34 5.27 -10.10
N VAL A 77 -0.45 6.15 -11.10
CA VAL A 77 0.21 7.46 -11.10
C VAL A 77 -0.41 8.37 -10.04
N GLY A 78 -1.75 8.41 -9.98
CA GLY A 78 -2.49 9.15 -8.96
C GLY A 78 -2.16 8.71 -7.54
N SER A 79 -2.09 7.40 -7.28
CA SER A 79 -1.78 6.86 -5.95
C SER A 79 -0.35 7.22 -5.55
N SER A 80 0.59 7.19 -6.51
CA SER A 80 1.97 7.62 -6.26
C SER A 80 2.04 9.10 -5.84
N ILE A 81 1.26 9.98 -6.47
CA ILE A 81 1.16 11.40 -6.12
C ILE A 81 0.45 11.57 -4.77
N SER A 82 -0.66 10.87 -4.56
CA SER A 82 -1.49 10.88 -3.35
C SER A 82 -0.72 10.41 -2.11
N ASN A 83 0.13 9.39 -2.25
CA ASN A 83 0.94 8.88 -1.14
C ASN A 83 1.93 9.94 -0.64
N ILE A 84 2.55 10.71 -1.54
CA ILE A 84 3.51 11.75 -1.15
C ILE A 84 2.80 13.03 -0.69
N LEU A 85 1.89 13.57 -1.50
CA LEU A 85 1.25 14.86 -1.22
C LEU A 85 0.06 14.77 -0.27
N GLY A 86 -0.53 13.58 -0.14
CA GLY A 86 -1.62 13.26 0.79
C GLY A 86 -1.11 12.54 2.04
N ALA A 87 -0.76 11.26 1.94
CA ALA A 87 -0.46 10.43 3.12
C ALA A 87 0.77 10.90 3.91
N PHE A 88 1.94 10.99 3.29
CA PHE A 88 3.16 11.48 3.92
C PHE A 88 3.01 12.90 4.47
N SER A 89 2.39 13.76 3.68
CA SER A 89 2.03 15.13 4.05
C SER A 89 1.18 15.20 5.32
N LEU A 90 0.14 14.38 5.42
CA LEU A 90 -0.68 14.24 6.62
C LEU A 90 0.14 13.71 7.80
N GLY A 91 0.97 12.69 7.59
CA GLY A 91 1.86 12.19 8.65
C GLY A 91 2.81 13.26 9.20
N LEU A 92 3.36 14.12 8.33
CA LEU A 92 4.14 15.28 8.76
C LEU A 92 3.31 16.31 9.53
N LEU A 93 2.08 16.57 9.10
CA LEU A 93 1.20 17.56 9.70
C LEU A 93 0.80 17.19 11.14
N PHE A 94 0.72 15.89 11.44
CA PHE A 94 0.42 15.38 12.78
C PHE A 94 1.66 15.03 13.61
N TYR A 95 2.86 15.10 13.03
CA TYR A 95 4.09 14.82 13.75
C TYR A 95 4.41 15.89 14.82
N PRO A 96 4.80 15.48 16.05
CA PRO A 96 5.16 16.41 17.12
C PRO A 96 6.57 17.00 16.87
N GLY A 97 6.66 18.03 16.02
CA GLY A 97 7.85 18.85 15.85
C GLY A 97 8.55 18.67 14.50
N ARG A 98 9.89 18.73 14.51
CA ARG A 98 10.72 18.51 13.31
C ARG A 98 11.09 17.03 13.22
N VAL A 99 10.80 16.42 12.07
CA VAL A 99 11.16 15.03 11.78
C VAL A 99 12.60 14.98 11.29
N VAL A 100 13.39 14.10 11.89
CA VAL A 100 14.69 13.68 11.34
C VAL A 100 14.56 12.23 10.94
N PHE A 101 14.76 11.96 9.65
CA PHE A 101 14.64 10.63 9.10
C PHE A 101 15.93 9.84 9.27
N ASP A 102 15.75 8.55 9.52
CA ASP A 102 16.82 7.59 9.72
C ASP A 102 17.48 7.20 8.37
N ARG A 103 18.50 6.33 8.45
CA ARG A 103 19.25 5.91 7.26
C ARG A 103 18.39 5.09 6.30
N SER A 104 17.46 4.27 6.82
CA SER A 104 16.62 3.41 5.99
C SER A 104 15.62 4.24 5.19
N ALA A 105 14.92 5.20 5.82
CA ALA A 105 14.04 6.11 5.10
C ALA A 105 14.76 6.88 3.98
N LYS A 106 15.98 7.37 4.22
CA LYS A 106 16.80 8.04 3.19
C LYS A 106 17.15 7.13 2.03
N LEU A 107 17.49 5.86 2.31
CA LEU A 107 17.77 4.87 1.28
C LEU A 107 16.52 4.59 0.43
N TYR A 108 15.37 4.36 1.06
CA TYR A 108 14.11 4.12 0.35
C TYR A 108 13.70 5.33 -0.50
N ALA A 109 13.83 6.54 0.03
CA ALA A 109 13.52 7.76 -0.72
C ALA A 109 14.44 7.96 -1.93
N ALA A 110 15.73 7.63 -1.81
CA ALA A 110 16.68 7.69 -2.92
C ALA A 110 16.37 6.63 -4.00
N ILE A 111 16.03 5.40 -3.60
CA ILE A 111 15.64 4.32 -4.51
C ILE A 111 14.36 4.70 -5.25
N LEU A 112 13.36 5.21 -4.52
CA LEU A 112 12.12 5.71 -5.12
C LEU A 112 12.42 6.79 -6.16
N PHE A 113 13.20 7.81 -5.81
CA PHE A 113 13.52 8.88 -6.75
C PHE A 113 14.26 8.39 -8.00
N LEU A 114 15.16 7.41 -7.86
CA LEU A 114 15.81 6.76 -8.98
C LEU A 114 14.80 6.05 -9.88
N ILE A 115 13.90 5.24 -9.31
CA ILE A 115 12.86 4.52 -10.06
C ILE A 115 11.92 5.51 -10.76
N THR A 116 11.45 6.54 -10.06
CA THR A 116 10.59 7.57 -10.66
C THR A 116 11.30 8.31 -11.78
N THR A 117 12.61 8.57 -11.66
CA THR A 117 13.42 9.19 -12.72
C THR A 117 13.52 8.28 -13.94
N VAL A 118 13.77 6.98 -13.76
CA VAL A 118 13.79 6.01 -14.86
C VAL A 118 12.41 5.91 -15.54
N PHE A 119 11.34 5.81 -14.76
CA PHE A 119 9.96 5.85 -15.26
C PHE A 119 9.70 7.10 -16.10
N THR A 120 10.05 8.27 -15.58
CA THR A 120 9.84 9.55 -16.26
C THR A 120 10.59 9.63 -17.58
N LEU A 121 11.87 9.23 -17.59
CA LEU A 121 12.68 9.24 -18.81
C LEU A 121 12.09 8.30 -19.87
N VAL A 122 11.68 7.09 -19.49
CA VAL A 122 11.11 6.11 -20.40
C VAL A 122 9.75 6.55 -20.93
N ALA A 123 8.89 7.09 -20.05
CA ALA A 123 7.57 7.61 -20.42
C ALA A 123 7.66 8.76 -21.43
N LEU A 124 8.66 9.65 -21.30
CA LEU A 124 8.82 10.83 -22.15
C LEU A 124 9.66 10.62 -23.42
N THR A 125 10.34 9.48 -23.58
CA THR A 125 11.26 9.25 -24.72
C THR A 125 10.89 8.06 -25.58
N THR A 126 10.96 6.85 -25.02
CA THR A 126 10.80 5.58 -25.77
C THR A 126 9.36 5.06 -25.77
N GLY A 127 8.51 5.62 -24.91
CA GLY A 127 7.14 5.16 -24.68
C GLY A 127 7.08 3.94 -23.75
N LEU A 128 5.88 3.65 -23.25
CA LEU A 128 5.63 2.61 -22.26
C LEU A 128 5.18 1.29 -22.92
N GLY A 129 6.15 0.51 -23.42
CA GLY A 129 5.90 -0.80 -24.02
C GLY A 129 5.94 -1.99 -23.05
N ARG A 130 5.47 -3.16 -23.48
CA ARG A 130 5.52 -4.41 -22.69
C ARG A 130 6.91 -4.79 -22.17
N VAL A 131 7.96 -4.55 -22.96
CA VAL A 131 9.35 -4.85 -22.54
C VAL A 131 9.75 -3.97 -21.36
N VAL A 132 9.40 -2.68 -21.41
CA VAL A 132 9.60 -1.75 -20.30
C VAL A 132 8.83 -2.24 -19.06
N GLY A 133 7.58 -2.67 -19.23
CA GLY A 133 6.79 -3.26 -18.14
C GLY A 133 7.46 -4.47 -17.49
N ALA A 134 7.97 -5.41 -18.29
CA ALA A 134 8.69 -6.57 -17.79
C ALA A 134 9.97 -6.19 -17.04
N LEU A 135 10.68 -5.15 -17.50
CA LEU A 135 11.86 -4.62 -16.79
C LEU A 135 11.49 -4.00 -15.44
N PHE A 136 10.37 -3.30 -15.32
CA PHE A 136 9.88 -2.77 -14.04
C PHE A 136 9.49 -3.89 -13.06
N ILE A 137 8.81 -4.94 -13.53
CA ILE A 137 8.51 -6.13 -12.71
C ILE A 137 9.81 -6.81 -12.25
N ALA A 138 10.79 -6.96 -13.15
CA ALA A 138 12.09 -7.54 -12.81
C ALA A 138 12.84 -6.67 -11.79
N ALA A 139 12.78 -5.33 -11.93
CA ALA A 139 13.35 -4.39 -10.98
C ALA A 139 12.70 -4.52 -9.59
N PHE A 140 11.38 -4.72 -9.52
CA PHE A 140 10.69 -4.99 -8.26
C PHE A 140 11.15 -6.30 -7.62
N ALA A 141 11.30 -7.37 -8.40
CA ALA A 141 11.82 -8.65 -7.90
C ALA A 141 13.25 -8.51 -7.35
N VAL A 142 14.11 -7.76 -8.05
CA VAL A 142 15.47 -7.44 -7.58
C VAL A 142 15.43 -6.61 -6.30
N TYR A 143 14.53 -5.62 -6.20
CA TYR A 143 14.32 -4.82 -5.00
C TYR A 143 13.93 -5.68 -3.80
N LEU A 144 12.92 -6.56 -3.93
CA LEU A 144 12.50 -7.48 -2.87
C LEU A 144 13.64 -8.41 -2.42
N VAL A 145 14.36 -9.01 -3.37
CA VAL A 145 15.50 -9.89 -3.06
C VAL A 145 16.62 -9.12 -2.36
N SER A 146 16.89 -7.89 -2.79
CA SER A 146 17.95 -7.05 -2.20
C SER A 146 17.64 -6.68 -0.76
N ILE A 147 16.39 -6.31 -0.44
CA ILE A 147 15.99 -6.01 0.93
C ILE A 147 15.97 -7.29 1.77
N GLY A 148 15.40 -8.39 1.27
CA GLY A 148 15.41 -9.67 1.97
C GLY A 148 16.81 -10.16 2.31
N TYR A 149 17.75 -9.99 1.38
CA TYR A 149 19.16 -10.29 1.62
C TYR A 149 19.79 -9.34 2.65
N GLY A 150 19.46 -8.05 2.59
CA GLY A 150 19.92 -7.06 3.54
C GLY A 150 19.46 -7.35 4.98
N ILE A 151 18.22 -7.80 5.15
CA ILE A 151 17.67 -8.21 6.44
C ILE A 151 18.30 -9.53 6.90
N TYR A 152 18.47 -10.50 6.01
CA TYR A 152 19.15 -11.76 6.34
C TYR A 152 20.58 -11.53 6.84
N LYS A 153 21.29 -10.53 6.29
CA LYS A 153 22.62 -10.13 6.74
C LYS A 153 22.64 -9.25 8.00
N GLY A 154 21.48 -8.86 8.53
CA GLY A 154 21.37 -7.94 9.68
C GLY A 154 21.83 -6.51 9.37
N VAL A 155 21.84 -6.11 8.09
CA VAL A 155 22.18 -4.74 7.66
C VAL A 155 20.94 -3.83 7.69
N LEU A 156 19.76 -4.44 7.54
CA LEU A 156 18.45 -3.79 7.52
C LEU A 156 17.53 -4.49 8.52
N ASP A 157 16.66 -3.72 9.16
CA ASP A 157 15.59 -4.26 9.99
C ASP A 157 14.41 -4.69 9.13
N ALA A 158 13.66 -5.70 9.58
CA ALA A 158 12.45 -6.11 8.89
C ALA A 158 11.41 -4.96 8.92
N PRO A 159 10.68 -4.70 7.82
CA PRO A 159 9.69 -3.65 7.80
C PRO A 159 8.59 -3.93 8.83
N GLU A 160 8.37 -2.98 9.74
CA GLU A 160 7.28 -3.01 10.72
C GLU A 160 6.00 -2.43 10.11
N ARG A 161 4.86 -3.05 10.42
CA ARG A 161 3.54 -2.51 10.06
C ARG A 161 3.12 -1.48 11.08
N LEU A 162 2.76 -0.29 10.60
CA LEU A 162 2.31 0.85 11.42
C LEU A 162 1.05 0.53 12.25
N ASP A 163 0.26 -0.48 11.86
CA ASP A 163 -1.05 -0.78 12.43
C ASP A 163 -1.01 -1.81 13.58
N SER A 164 0.18 -2.33 13.91
CA SER A 164 0.33 -3.42 14.90
C SER A 164 0.04 -3.04 16.36
N ASP A 165 -0.44 -1.82 16.59
CA ASP A 165 -0.74 -1.24 17.91
C ASP A 165 -2.25 -1.04 18.18
N SER A 166 -3.15 -1.62 17.36
CA SER A 166 -4.59 -1.60 17.66
C SER A 166 -5.03 -2.89 18.35
N ASP A 167 -5.47 -2.76 19.60
CA ASP A 167 -6.06 -3.79 20.46
C ASP A 167 -7.12 -4.63 19.71
N SER A 168 -6.79 -5.89 19.42
CA SER A 168 -7.78 -6.88 18.99
C SER A 168 -8.39 -7.59 20.21
N ASP A 169 -9.15 -6.84 21.01
CA ASP A 169 -10.14 -7.42 21.92
C ASP A 169 -11.41 -7.68 21.11
N SER A 170 -11.53 -8.88 20.54
CA SER A 170 -12.80 -9.37 20.01
C SER A 170 -13.25 -10.59 20.80
N ASP A 171 -14.09 -10.28 21.79
CA ASP A 171 -15.12 -11.03 22.49
C ASP A 171 -15.04 -12.57 22.57
N SER A 172 -15.01 -13.00 23.82
CA SER A 172 -15.21 -14.35 24.31
C SER A 172 -16.69 -14.71 24.41
N ASP A 173 -17.13 -15.68 23.60
CA ASP A 173 -18.25 -16.55 23.92
C ASP A 173 -17.70 -17.94 24.26
N ASP A 174 -17.72 -18.33 25.54
CA ASP A 174 -17.91 -19.74 25.91
C ASP A 174 -18.38 -19.87 27.37
N GLU A 175 -19.66 -20.18 27.55
CA GLU A 175 -20.16 -20.81 28.77
C GLU A 175 -19.77 -22.30 28.77
N GLY A 176 -19.12 -22.79 29.83
CA GLY A 176 -18.90 -24.24 29.96
C GLY A 176 -17.89 -24.70 31.00
N VAL A 177 -18.29 -24.65 32.27
CA VAL A 177 -18.00 -25.60 33.37
C VAL A 177 -16.92 -26.69 33.16
N THR A 178 -15.89 -26.75 34.01
CA THR A 178 -15.64 -27.88 34.95
C THR A 178 -14.38 -27.69 35.82
N ASN A 179 -14.52 -28.18 37.07
CA ASN A 179 -13.57 -28.19 38.17
C ASN A 179 -12.39 -29.17 37.99
N GLY A 180 -11.30 -28.95 38.75
CA GLY A 180 -10.66 -30.04 39.52
C GLY A 180 -9.14 -30.22 39.41
N ASN A 181 -8.45 -29.79 40.47
CA ASN A 181 -7.33 -30.42 41.20
C ASN A 181 -6.02 -30.92 40.53
N ASP A 182 -4.93 -30.36 41.10
CA ASP A 182 -3.74 -30.99 41.71
C ASP A 182 -2.77 -31.88 40.90
N SER A 183 -1.48 -31.48 40.96
CA SER A 183 -0.34 -32.28 41.45
C SER A 183 0.91 -32.33 40.56
N GLU A 184 2.02 -31.96 41.22
CA GLU A 184 3.36 -32.59 41.17
C GLU A 184 4.31 -32.42 39.97
N ALA A 185 5.31 -31.58 40.26
CA ALA A 185 6.73 -31.65 39.90
C ALA A 185 7.28 -32.96 39.30
N GLN A 186 7.97 -32.83 38.16
CA GLN A 186 9.19 -33.60 37.91
C GLN A 186 10.17 -32.83 37.01
N ARG A 187 11.36 -32.54 37.55
CA ARG A 187 12.51 -31.93 36.86
C ARG A 187 13.36 -33.01 36.19
N LEU A 188 13.83 -32.76 34.97
CA LEU A 188 15.06 -33.33 34.38
C LEU A 188 15.77 -32.25 33.53
N PRO A 189 17.10 -32.35 33.31
CA PRO A 189 18.00 -31.19 33.36
C PRO A 189 18.48 -30.64 32.02
N ALA A 190 18.72 -29.33 32.03
CA ALA A 190 19.81 -28.59 31.38
C ALA A 190 20.23 -28.96 29.94
N GLU A 191 19.76 -28.16 28.97
CA GLU A 191 20.62 -27.67 27.90
C GLU A 191 20.81 -26.15 28.07
N THR A 192 22.06 -25.77 28.31
CA THR A 192 22.52 -24.41 28.51
C THR A 192 22.87 -23.77 27.17
N SER A 193 22.08 -22.78 26.73
CA SER A 193 22.55 -21.74 25.81
C SER A 193 22.53 -20.40 26.53
N PRO A 194 23.68 -19.75 26.79
CA PRO A 194 23.73 -18.47 27.46
C PRO A 194 23.60 -17.38 26.39
N LEU A 195 22.50 -16.59 26.36
CA LEU A 195 22.47 -15.19 25.88
C LEU A 195 21.07 -14.54 25.81
N LEU A 196 20.14 -14.85 26.73
CA LEU A 196 18.98 -13.97 26.96
C LEU A 196 18.69 -13.84 28.47
N PRO A 197 18.56 -12.62 29.03
CA PRO A 197 18.08 -12.43 30.39
C PRO A 197 16.59 -12.78 30.46
N ASN A 198 16.24 -13.66 31.40
CA ASN A 198 14.86 -13.94 31.81
C ASN A 198 14.14 -12.65 32.24
N GLY A 199 13.06 -12.31 31.55
CA GLY A 199 12.24 -11.15 31.90
C GLY A 199 11.09 -10.88 30.94
N ALA A 200 10.25 -11.87 30.64
CA ALA A 200 8.90 -11.63 30.11
C ALA A 200 8.02 -12.86 30.34
N ASN A 201 7.41 -12.94 31.53
CA ASN A 201 6.16 -13.66 31.69
C ASN A 201 5.11 -12.93 30.84
N GLY A 202 4.80 -13.52 29.70
CA GLY A 202 3.82 -13.03 28.76
C GLY A 202 3.62 -14.08 27.67
N ALA A 203 3.27 -15.31 28.07
CA ALA A 203 2.74 -16.29 27.13
C ALA A 203 1.44 -15.71 26.56
N ARG A 204 1.54 -14.98 25.44
CA ARG A 204 0.42 -14.60 24.59
C ARG A 204 -0.17 -15.90 24.02
N SER A 205 -1.14 -16.46 24.73
CA SER A 205 -2.04 -17.49 24.24
C SER A 205 -2.92 -16.87 23.15
N VAL A 206 -2.66 -17.14 21.87
CA VAL A 206 -3.58 -16.74 20.79
C VAL A 206 -3.51 -17.78 19.66
N HIS A 207 -4.68 -18.16 19.14
CA HIS A 207 -5.00 -19.00 17.96
C HIS A 207 -5.46 -20.44 18.24
N LYS A 208 -6.72 -20.59 18.71
CA LYS A 208 -7.48 -21.85 18.76
C LYS A 208 -7.94 -22.39 17.38
N HIS A 209 -7.79 -21.61 16.30
CA HIS A 209 -8.36 -21.99 14.99
C HIS A 209 -7.43 -22.86 14.13
N THR A 210 -8.02 -23.83 13.44
CA THR A 210 -7.32 -24.78 12.56
C THR A 210 -6.72 -24.10 11.34
N LEU A 211 -5.73 -24.73 10.71
CA LEU A 211 -5.11 -24.20 9.48
C LEU A 211 -6.17 -24.02 8.37
N LEU A 212 -7.13 -24.94 8.30
CA LEU A 212 -8.26 -24.88 7.36
C LEU A 212 -9.08 -23.60 7.52
N TYR A 213 -9.36 -23.16 8.76
CA TYR A 213 -10.07 -21.91 9.00
C TYR A 213 -9.32 -20.73 8.38
N HIS A 214 -8.02 -20.61 8.62
CA HIS A 214 -7.22 -19.52 8.06
C HIS A 214 -7.11 -19.60 6.54
N SER A 215 -7.02 -20.80 5.96
CA SER A 215 -7.04 -20.99 4.51
C SER A 215 -8.38 -20.56 3.90
N ILE A 216 -9.52 -20.85 4.55
CA ILE A 216 -10.84 -20.39 4.08
C ILE A 216 -10.93 -18.85 4.14
N GLN A 217 -10.49 -18.25 5.24
CA GLN A 217 -10.52 -16.79 5.40
C GLN A 217 -9.61 -16.08 4.39
N LEU A 218 -8.44 -16.66 4.08
CA LEU A 218 -7.56 -16.17 3.02
C LEU A 218 -8.28 -16.17 1.66
N ILE A 219 -8.97 -17.25 1.32
CA ILE A 219 -9.74 -17.36 0.07
C ILE A 219 -10.88 -16.34 0.04
N LEU A 220 -11.62 -16.17 1.15
CA LEU A 220 -12.69 -15.19 1.25
C LEU A 220 -12.16 -13.76 1.11
N GLY A 221 -11.03 -13.43 1.74
CA GLY A 221 -10.35 -12.14 1.59
C GLY A 221 -9.94 -11.89 0.14
N PHE A 222 -9.33 -12.88 -0.53
CA PHE A 222 -8.97 -12.78 -1.94
C PHE A 222 -10.19 -12.56 -2.86
N ILE A 223 -11.31 -13.24 -2.60
CA ILE A 223 -12.56 -13.05 -3.36
C ILE A 223 -13.12 -11.64 -3.13
N ALA A 224 -13.16 -11.19 -1.88
CA ALA A 224 -13.63 -9.84 -1.53
C ALA A 224 -12.77 -8.75 -2.18
N LEU A 225 -11.44 -8.90 -2.14
CA LEU A 225 -10.45 -8.02 -2.78
C LEU A 225 -10.61 -7.99 -4.30
N SER A 226 -10.82 -9.15 -4.93
CA SER A 226 -11.02 -9.24 -6.39
C SER A 226 -12.36 -8.65 -6.82
N LEU A 227 -13.43 -8.90 -6.05
CA LEU A 227 -14.78 -8.40 -6.34
C LEU A 227 -14.87 -6.88 -6.17
N SER A 228 -14.29 -6.35 -5.09
CA SER A 228 -14.21 -4.91 -4.86
C SER A 228 -13.40 -4.21 -5.94
N GLY A 229 -12.24 -4.74 -6.34
CA GLY A 229 -11.47 -4.22 -7.47
C GLY A 229 -12.30 -4.14 -8.76
N TYR A 230 -13.09 -5.19 -9.05
CA TYR A 230 -14.02 -5.18 -10.18
C TYR A 230 -15.09 -4.08 -10.07
N VAL A 231 -15.77 -4.01 -8.91
CA VAL A 231 -16.83 -3.01 -8.66
C VAL A 231 -16.29 -1.59 -8.74
N LEU A 232 -15.13 -1.31 -8.12
CA LEU A 232 -14.48 0.00 -8.14
C LEU A 232 -14.09 0.41 -9.55
N SER A 233 -13.43 -0.47 -10.31
CA SER A 233 -13.06 -0.16 -11.68
C SER A 233 -14.29 0.05 -12.58
N HIS A 234 -15.38 -0.69 -12.36
CA HIS A 234 -16.59 -0.56 -13.15
C HIS A 234 -17.33 0.75 -12.83
N THR A 235 -17.51 1.05 -11.54
CA THR A 235 -18.23 2.24 -11.07
C THR A 235 -17.44 3.52 -11.33
N ALA A 236 -16.11 3.50 -11.17
CA ALA A 236 -15.25 4.63 -11.53
C ALA A 236 -15.40 5.02 -13.00
N ALA A 237 -15.41 4.03 -13.89
CA ALA A 237 -15.57 4.29 -15.32
C ALA A 237 -16.97 4.77 -15.69
N SER A 238 -18.02 4.19 -15.09
CA SER A 238 -19.39 4.67 -15.26
C SER A 238 -19.58 6.10 -14.75
N LEU A 239 -18.89 6.47 -13.66
CA LEU A 239 -18.86 7.86 -13.18
C LEU A 239 -18.08 8.77 -14.14
N ALA A 240 -16.97 8.30 -14.71
CA ALA A 240 -16.22 9.03 -15.73
C ALA A 240 -17.12 9.41 -16.92
N ASP A 241 -17.86 8.43 -17.45
CA ASP A 241 -18.78 8.60 -18.57
C ASP A 241 -19.89 9.62 -18.24
N GLU A 242 -20.50 9.53 -17.05
CA GLU A 242 -21.58 10.40 -16.62
C GLU A 242 -21.13 11.86 -16.37
N PHE A 243 -19.90 12.05 -15.90
CA PHE A 243 -19.30 13.39 -15.69
C PHE A 243 -18.59 13.96 -16.93
N ASN A 244 -18.55 13.22 -18.04
CA ASN A 244 -17.79 13.53 -19.26
C ASN A 244 -16.32 13.81 -18.92
N LEU A 245 -15.70 12.85 -18.23
CA LEU A 245 -14.30 12.84 -17.84
C LEU A 245 -13.66 11.59 -18.41
N SER A 246 -12.38 11.64 -18.78
CA SER A 246 -11.64 10.43 -19.13
C SER A 246 -11.47 9.52 -17.92
N ASN A 247 -11.33 8.23 -18.22
CA ASN A 247 -10.94 7.21 -17.24
C ASN A 247 -9.61 7.56 -16.56
N THR A 248 -8.66 8.18 -17.26
CA THR A 248 -7.39 8.62 -16.68
C THR A 248 -7.61 9.66 -15.59
N VAL A 249 -8.39 10.72 -15.87
CA VAL A 249 -8.66 11.79 -14.87
C VAL A 249 -9.36 11.21 -13.63
N LEU A 250 -10.36 10.34 -13.81
CA LEU A 250 -11.02 9.66 -12.70
C LEU A 250 -10.06 8.75 -11.92
N GLY A 251 -9.19 8.04 -12.62
CA GLY A 251 -8.14 7.19 -12.07
C GLY A 251 -7.17 7.97 -11.20
N VAL A 252 -6.59 9.04 -11.77
CA VAL A 252 -5.56 9.88 -11.15
C VAL A 252 -6.08 10.64 -9.95
N THR A 253 -7.36 10.99 -9.91
CA THR A 253 -7.94 11.85 -8.87
C THR A 253 -8.79 11.10 -7.87
N VAL A 254 -9.96 10.61 -8.28
CA VAL A 254 -10.98 10.07 -7.35
C VAL A 254 -10.63 8.66 -6.93
N LEU A 255 -10.30 7.79 -7.90
CA LEU A 255 -10.01 6.39 -7.61
C LEU A 255 -8.75 6.27 -6.77
N SER A 256 -7.65 6.92 -7.18
CA SER A 256 -6.40 6.91 -6.42
C SER A 256 -6.53 7.49 -5.03
N PHE A 257 -7.26 8.61 -4.87
CA PHE A 257 -7.50 9.21 -3.55
C PHE A 257 -8.22 8.23 -2.64
N ALA A 258 -9.22 7.54 -3.19
CA ALA A 258 -10.10 6.64 -2.47
C ALA A 258 -9.41 5.32 -2.08
N THR A 259 -8.63 4.71 -2.98
CA THR A 259 -7.88 3.49 -2.62
C THR A 259 -6.78 3.80 -1.62
N THR A 260 -6.16 4.98 -1.70
CA THR A 260 -5.09 5.38 -0.77
C THR A 260 -5.62 6.00 0.55
N LEU A 261 -6.91 5.84 0.88
CA LEU A 261 -7.49 6.38 2.12
C LEU A 261 -6.95 5.69 3.37
N PRO A 262 -6.89 4.35 3.45
CA PRO A 262 -6.33 3.64 4.60
C PRO A 262 -4.92 4.14 4.94
N GLU A 263 -4.04 4.28 3.95
CA GLU A 263 -2.66 4.74 4.07
C GLU A 263 -2.60 6.16 4.63
N LYS A 264 -3.54 7.03 4.25
CA LYS A 264 -3.64 8.38 4.84
C LYS A 264 -3.98 8.30 6.32
N PHE A 265 -4.90 7.42 6.73
CA PHE A 265 -5.22 7.23 8.15
C PHE A 265 -4.03 6.67 8.93
N VAL A 266 -3.39 5.63 8.40
CA VAL A 266 -2.18 5.02 8.98
C VAL A 266 -1.06 6.05 9.10
N ALA A 267 -0.85 6.89 8.09
CA ALA A 267 0.15 7.95 8.13
C ALA A 267 -0.17 9.02 9.19
N VAL A 268 -1.44 9.41 9.35
CA VAL A 268 -1.88 10.32 10.42
C VAL A 268 -1.57 9.73 11.80
N ILE A 269 -1.93 8.47 12.02
CA ILE A 269 -1.71 7.79 13.31
C ILE A 269 -0.21 7.63 13.59
N GLY A 270 0.56 7.17 12.60
CA GLY A 270 2.01 7.03 12.69
C GLY A 270 2.70 8.37 12.95
N GLY A 271 2.27 9.43 12.26
CA GLY A 271 2.72 10.79 12.48
C GLY A 271 2.45 11.26 13.91
N ALA A 272 1.19 11.16 14.37
CA ALA A 272 0.76 11.57 15.70
C ALA A 272 1.50 10.84 16.84
N ARG A 273 1.89 9.58 16.61
CA ARG A 273 2.69 8.78 17.55
C ARG A 273 4.20 9.04 17.49
N GLY A 274 4.66 9.92 16.60
CA GLY A 274 6.08 10.25 16.46
C GLY A 274 6.88 9.26 15.62
N HIS A 275 6.23 8.38 14.86
CA HIS A 275 6.86 7.38 13.98
C HIS A 275 7.15 7.92 12.56
N GLY A 276 7.67 9.15 12.47
CA GLY A 276 7.91 9.83 11.18
C GLY A 276 8.84 9.08 10.23
N GLY A 277 9.84 8.35 10.75
CA GLY A 277 10.71 7.48 9.96
C GLY A 277 9.96 6.34 9.27
N ILE A 278 9.05 5.68 10.00
CA ILE A 278 8.24 4.58 9.47
C ILE A 278 7.24 5.10 8.43
N VAL A 279 6.61 6.26 8.68
CA VAL A 279 5.72 6.92 7.70
C VAL A 279 6.44 7.20 6.37
N ALA A 280 7.68 7.70 6.41
CA ALA A 280 8.46 7.93 5.19
C ALA A 280 8.87 6.61 4.50
N ALA A 281 9.30 5.61 5.27
CA ALA A 281 9.68 4.32 4.71
C ALA A 281 8.49 3.62 4.04
N SER A 282 7.31 3.64 4.67
CA SER A 282 6.05 3.14 4.11
C SER A 282 5.69 3.90 2.83
N THR A 283 5.65 5.23 2.85
CA THR A 283 5.38 6.06 1.65
C THR A 283 6.31 5.69 0.49
N ALA A 284 7.60 5.55 0.78
CA ALA A 284 8.58 5.19 -0.24
C ALA A 284 8.37 3.76 -0.78
N GLY A 285 8.13 2.80 0.12
CA GLY A 285 7.87 1.40 -0.22
C GLY A 285 6.62 1.23 -1.09
N SER A 286 5.51 1.84 -0.69
CA SER A 286 4.24 1.88 -1.43
C SER A 286 4.45 2.42 -2.85
N ASN A 287 5.14 3.56 -2.99
CA ASN A 287 5.40 4.13 -4.31
C ASN A 287 6.37 3.30 -5.16
N ILE A 288 7.35 2.64 -4.53
CA ILE A 288 8.20 1.68 -5.24
C ILE A 288 7.33 0.54 -5.77
N PHE A 289 6.45 -0.05 -4.95
CA PHE A 289 5.52 -1.10 -5.38
C PHE A 289 4.63 -0.64 -6.55
N LEU A 290 4.04 0.55 -6.45
CA LEU A 290 3.17 1.12 -7.47
C LEU A 290 3.90 1.34 -8.80
N LEU A 291 5.04 2.05 -8.77
CA LEU A 291 5.77 2.41 -9.98
C LEU A 291 6.57 1.27 -10.60
N THR A 292 6.73 0.15 -9.89
CA THR A 292 7.43 -1.03 -10.43
C THR A 292 6.48 -2.18 -10.72
N LEU A 293 5.82 -2.76 -9.70
CA LEU A 293 4.96 -3.92 -9.90
C LEU A 293 3.64 -3.54 -10.57
N CYS A 294 2.87 -2.61 -9.99
CA CYS A 294 1.55 -2.27 -10.54
C CYS A 294 1.68 -1.68 -11.95
N LEU A 295 2.55 -0.67 -12.12
CA LEU A 295 2.84 -0.11 -13.44
C LEU A 295 3.36 -1.19 -14.39
N GLY A 296 4.30 -2.02 -13.96
CA GLY A 296 4.86 -3.10 -14.78
C GLY A 296 3.78 -4.08 -15.27
N VAL A 297 2.86 -4.48 -14.39
CA VAL A 297 1.69 -5.31 -14.73
C VAL A 297 0.78 -4.60 -15.73
N THR A 298 0.48 -3.32 -15.50
CA THR A 298 -0.29 -2.49 -16.44
C THR A 298 0.35 -2.45 -17.82
N LEU A 299 1.66 -2.27 -17.91
CA LEU A 299 2.36 -2.20 -19.20
C LEU A 299 2.49 -3.55 -19.90
N VAL A 300 2.59 -4.66 -19.17
CA VAL A 300 2.70 -5.99 -19.76
C VAL A 300 1.33 -6.51 -20.24
N ALA A 301 0.31 -6.37 -19.39
CA ALA A 301 -1.00 -6.98 -19.62
C ALA A 301 -2.04 -6.01 -20.20
N GLY A 302 -1.84 -4.70 -20.07
CA GLY A 302 -2.76 -3.67 -20.57
C GLY A 302 -2.71 -3.47 -22.08
N ASP A 303 -3.77 -2.84 -22.59
CA ASP A 303 -3.88 -2.44 -23.99
C ASP A 303 -2.90 -1.30 -24.30
N GLN A 304 -1.94 -1.57 -25.18
CA GLN A 304 -0.87 -0.64 -25.49
C GLN A 304 -1.36 0.62 -26.22
N ALA A 305 -2.44 0.52 -27.00
CA ALA A 305 -2.99 1.66 -27.72
C ALA A 305 -3.65 2.63 -26.73
N GLU A 306 -4.45 2.10 -25.81
CA GLU A 306 -5.09 2.88 -24.75
C GLU A 306 -4.04 3.53 -23.84
N LEU A 307 -3.00 2.79 -23.46
CA LEU A 307 -1.92 3.31 -22.60
C LEU A 307 -1.13 4.44 -23.26
N ALA A 308 -0.84 4.35 -24.56
CA ALA A 308 -0.09 5.39 -25.27
C ALA A 308 -0.82 6.75 -25.28
N GLU A 309 -2.15 6.73 -25.35
CA GLU A 309 -2.97 7.95 -25.31
C GLU A 309 -3.22 8.45 -23.88
N SER A 310 -3.13 7.56 -22.90
CA SER A 310 -3.44 7.86 -21.50
C SER A 310 -2.28 8.50 -20.72
N VAL A 311 -1.05 8.42 -21.22
CA VAL A 311 0.12 8.99 -20.53
C VAL A 311 0.14 10.51 -20.72
N VAL A 312 -0.15 11.25 -19.66
CA VAL A 312 -0.12 12.72 -19.68
C VAL A 312 1.25 13.20 -19.17
N PRO A 313 2.02 13.98 -19.96
CA PRO A 313 3.33 14.48 -19.53
C PRO A 313 3.28 15.30 -18.24
N PHE A 314 2.19 16.03 -18.00
CA PHE A 314 1.97 16.77 -16.77
C PHE A 314 1.95 15.84 -15.53
N GLU A 315 1.14 14.78 -15.54
CA GLU A 315 1.05 13.81 -14.44
C GLU A 315 2.40 13.12 -14.19
N VAL A 316 3.10 12.73 -15.26
CA VAL A 316 4.44 12.13 -15.17
C VAL A 316 5.44 13.10 -14.53
N LEU A 317 5.44 14.37 -14.95
CA LEU A 317 6.32 15.39 -14.38
C LEU A 317 5.98 15.74 -12.94
N VAL A 318 4.70 15.77 -12.57
CA VAL A 318 4.26 15.95 -11.18
C VAL A 318 4.75 14.78 -10.34
N THR A 319 4.59 13.54 -10.80
CA THR A 319 5.09 12.34 -10.11
C THR A 319 6.60 12.41 -9.86
N TRP A 320 7.37 12.85 -10.85
CA TRP A 320 8.80 13.07 -10.71
C TRP A 320 9.15 14.18 -9.72
N ALA A 321 8.47 15.33 -9.83
CA ALA A 321 8.71 16.48 -8.97
C ALA A 321 8.37 16.18 -7.50
N THR A 322 7.26 15.49 -7.23
CA THR A 322 6.86 15.11 -5.87
C THR A 322 7.80 14.07 -5.28
N SER A 323 8.25 13.10 -6.06
CA SER A 323 9.28 12.12 -5.64
C SER A 323 10.62 12.80 -5.32
N GLY A 324 11.05 13.77 -6.14
CA GLY A 324 12.24 14.56 -5.88
C GLY A 324 12.12 15.43 -4.63
N LEU A 325 10.97 16.06 -4.43
CA LEU A 325 10.66 16.85 -3.24
C LEU A 325 10.63 15.97 -1.98
N PHE A 326 9.99 14.80 -2.05
CA PHE A 326 9.99 13.81 -0.98
C PHE A 326 11.41 13.39 -0.60
N CYS A 327 12.24 13.03 -1.58
CA CYS A 327 13.64 12.69 -1.36
C CYS A 327 14.40 13.82 -0.67
N ALA A 328 14.29 15.06 -1.17
CA ALA A 328 14.90 16.24 -0.55
C ALA A 328 14.48 16.43 0.92
N LEU A 329 13.19 16.33 1.22
CA LEU A 329 12.64 16.46 2.57
C LEU A 329 13.14 15.36 3.51
N VAL A 330 13.24 14.12 3.02
CA VAL A 330 13.74 13.00 3.82
C VAL A 330 15.24 13.17 4.15
N PHE A 331 16.03 13.75 3.24
CA PHE A 331 17.45 14.01 3.49
C PHE A 331 17.72 15.19 4.43
N TRP A 332 16.96 16.29 4.30
CA TRP A 332 17.14 17.50 5.12
C TRP A 332 16.32 17.52 6.42
N GLY A 333 15.38 16.59 6.56
CA GLY A 333 14.35 16.63 7.59
C GLY A 333 13.21 17.58 7.21
N ALA A 334 12.06 17.38 7.82
CA ALA A 334 10.85 18.14 7.51
C ALA A 334 10.23 18.73 8.78
N GLU A 335 9.68 19.94 8.65
CA GLU A 335 8.88 20.57 9.70
C GLU A 335 7.39 20.31 9.46
N ARG A 336 6.60 20.39 10.54
CA ARG A 336 5.15 20.16 10.51
C ARG A 336 4.41 20.99 9.45
N TRP A 337 4.78 22.26 9.27
CA TRP A 337 4.10 23.15 8.31
C TRP A 337 4.34 22.74 6.85
N VAL A 338 5.44 22.01 6.57
CA VAL A 338 5.72 21.46 5.24
C VAL A 338 4.62 20.49 4.83
N GLY A 339 4.10 19.69 5.77
CA GLY A 339 2.92 18.86 5.53
C GLY A 339 1.71 19.68 5.05
N GLY A 340 1.42 20.80 5.72
CA GLY A 340 0.35 21.71 5.28
C GLY A 340 0.54 22.23 3.85
N VAL A 341 1.78 22.54 3.46
CA VAL A 341 2.11 22.99 2.09
C VAL A 341 1.95 21.86 1.07
N LEU A 342 2.45 20.66 1.37
CA LEU A 342 2.31 19.49 0.48
C LEU A 342 0.84 19.13 0.26
N LEU A 343 0.01 19.20 1.31
CA LEU A 343 -1.43 18.96 1.19
C LEU A 343 -2.10 20.05 0.34
N GLY A 344 -1.69 21.31 0.50
CA GLY A 344 -2.13 22.40 -0.37
C GLY A 344 -1.78 22.14 -1.85
N LEU A 345 -0.56 21.66 -2.13
CA LEU A 345 -0.15 21.25 -3.47
C LEU A 345 -0.99 20.07 -4.00
N TYR A 346 -1.38 19.13 -3.14
CA TYR A 346 -2.27 18.03 -3.54
C TYR A 346 -3.64 18.55 -3.99
N VAL A 347 -4.24 19.47 -3.23
CA VAL A 347 -5.53 20.08 -3.59
C VAL A 347 -5.40 20.85 -4.91
N VAL A 348 -4.32 21.62 -5.08
CA VAL A 348 -4.05 22.32 -6.35
C VAL A 348 -3.93 21.35 -7.51
N PHE A 349 -3.22 20.23 -7.32
CA PHE A 349 -3.09 19.18 -8.34
C PHE A 349 -4.45 18.61 -8.75
N ILE A 350 -5.30 18.22 -7.78
CA ILE A 350 -6.65 17.72 -8.05
C ILE A 350 -7.47 18.77 -8.81
N VAL A 351 -7.45 20.04 -8.37
CA VAL A 351 -8.20 21.11 -9.04
C VAL A 351 -7.71 21.32 -10.47
N LEU A 352 -6.40 21.30 -10.72
CA LEU A 352 -5.84 21.44 -12.06
C LEU A 352 -6.25 20.29 -12.97
N GLU A 353 -6.24 19.05 -12.47
CA GLU A 353 -6.72 17.89 -13.21
C GLU A 353 -8.19 18.05 -13.64
N PHE A 354 -9.07 18.39 -12.70
CA PHE A 354 -10.50 18.55 -12.98
C PHE A 354 -10.85 19.77 -13.85
N THR A 355 -10.02 20.81 -13.88
CA THR A 355 -10.34 22.08 -14.56
C THR A 355 -9.61 22.25 -15.88
N VAL A 356 -8.32 21.91 -15.94
CA VAL A 356 -7.44 22.17 -17.07
C VAL A 356 -7.26 20.92 -17.93
N TYR A 357 -7.13 19.75 -17.28
CA TYR A 357 -6.85 18.48 -17.96
C TYR A 357 -8.10 17.59 -18.09
N ARG A 358 -9.29 18.19 -17.93
CA ARG A 358 -10.64 17.62 -18.11
C ARG A 358 -10.91 17.11 -19.53
N ARG A 359 -10.16 16.12 -19.97
CA ARG A 359 -10.35 15.42 -21.24
C ARG A 359 -11.01 14.10 -20.99
#